data_AF-A0A101GZ96-F1
#
_entry.id   AF-A0A101GZ96-F1
#
_cell.length_a   1.000
_cell.length_b   1.000
_cell.length_c   1.000
_cell.angle_alpha   90.00
_cell.angle_beta   90.00
_cell.angle_gamma   90.00
#
_symmetry.space_group_name_H-M   'P 1'
#
loop_
_entity.id
_entity.type
_entity.pdbx_description
1 polymer ?
#
loop_
_entity_poly.entity_id
_entity_poly.type
_entity_poly.pdbx_seq_one_letter_code
_entity_poly.pdbx_strand_id
1 'polypeptide(L)'
;MFAVIRMFGYLLTINEVKTQVFIEYLTNGGAFVGNKIKEVESREHPTPEDFPSWTYAYSFFERDYVEIEEQRVHLGKRKNVSKLYYPQGRLVTIEELKKEFPDKAEQLIRNMKSAKADKVIYCRERNFLLYDPENDVILP
;
A
#
# COMPACT_ATOMS: atom_id res chain seq x y z
N MET A 1 12.18 19.89 15.41
CA MET A 1 10.90 20.52 15.01
C MET A 1 9.98 20.46 16.22
N PHE A 2 9.30 21.55 16.57
CA PHE A 2 8.43 21.62 17.75
C PHE A 2 6.98 21.43 17.35
N ALA A 3 6.18 20.77 18.19
CA ALA A 3 4.72 20.69 18.03
C ALA A 3 4.03 21.38 19.19
N VAL A 4 2.99 22.17 18.88
CA VAL A 4 2.10 22.76 19.87
C VAL A 4 0.80 21.98 19.82
N ILE A 5 0.46 21.33 20.93
CA ILE A 5 -0.80 20.58 21.06
C ILE A 5 -1.65 21.25 22.13
N ARG A 6 -2.93 21.44 21.81
CA ARG A 6 -3.92 21.98 22.73
C ARG A 6 -4.73 20.83 23.31
N MET A 7 -4.53 20.52 24.58
CA MET A 7 -5.33 19.55 25.34
C MET A 7 -5.99 20.26 26.52
N PHE A 8 -7.30 20.07 26.68
CA PHE A 8 -8.08 20.57 27.82
C PHE A 8 -7.85 22.07 28.15
N GLY A 9 -7.62 22.91 27.13
CA GLY A 9 -7.40 24.35 27.31
C GLY A 9 -5.96 24.76 27.60
N TYR A 10 -5.04 23.82 27.84
CA TYR A 10 -3.61 24.08 28.05
C TYR A 10 -2.82 23.91 26.75
N LEU A 11 -1.83 24.77 26.53
CA LEU A 11 -0.82 24.61 25.48
C LEU A 11 0.30 23.73 26.02
N LEU A 12 0.46 22.52 25.46
CA LEU A 12 1.65 21.71 25.67
C LEU A 12 2.63 22.03 24.53
N THR A 13 3.81 22.50 24.91
CA THR A 13 4.94 22.66 23.99
C THR A 13 5.72 21.36 24.00
N ILE A 14 5.70 20.62 22.90
CA ILE A 14 6.41 19.36 22.78
C ILE A 14 7.72 19.61 22.06
N ASN A 15 8.81 19.33 22.77
CA ASN A 15 10.16 19.65 22.33
C ASN A 15 10.71 18.68 21.29
N GLU A 16 10.10 17.51 21.13
CA GLU A 16 10.57 16.50 20.20
C GLU A 16 9.41 15.87 19.42
N VAL A 17 9.38 16.14 18.11
CA VAL A 17 8.56 15.42 17.14
C VAL A 17 9.41 14.33 16.52
N LYS A 18 8.96 13.08 16.64
CA LYS A 18 9.61 11.89 16.07
C LYS A 18 8.84 11.42 14.84
N THR A 19 9.50 10.68 13.95
CA THR A 19 8.86 10.09 12.77
C THR A 19 8.93 8.56 12.86
N GLN A 20 7.80 7.90 12.62
CA GLN A 20 7.70 6.44 12.58
C GLN A 20 7.37 5.98 11.15
N VAL A 21 8.05 4.93 10.70
CA VAL A 21 7.77 4.25 9.43
C VAL A 21 6.75 3.14 9.66
N PHE A 22 5.83 3.02 8.72
CA PHE A 22 4.80 2.00 8.71
C PHE A 22 4.81 1.26 7.38
N ILE A 23 4.48 -0.02 7.43
CA ILE A 23 4.07 -0.80 6.27
C ILE A 23 2.57 -1.04 6.32
N GLU A 24 1.88 -0.80 5.20
CA GLU A 24 0.47 -1.10 5.00
C GLU A 24 0.35 -2.27 4.02
N TYR A 25 -0.13 -3.41 4.52
CA TYR A 25 -0.45 -4.58 3.73
C TYR A 25 -1.90 -4.49 3.24
N LEU A 26 -2.10 -4.64 1.93
CA LEU A 26 -3.41 -4.62 1.29
C LEU A 26 -3.92 -6.05 1.06
N THR A 27 -5.19 -6.25 1.38
CA THR A 27 -5.85 -7.56 1.34
C THR A 27 -7.06 -7.50 0.41
N ASN A 28 -7.30 -8.61 -0.30
CA ASN A 28 -8.54 -8.78 -1.02
C ASN A 28 -9.63 -9.19 -0.03
N GLY A 29 -10.42 -8.24 0.46
CA GLY A 29 -11.72 -8.57 1.03
C GLY A 29 -12.74 -8.73 -0.09
N GLY A 30 -13.73 -9.62 0.08
CA GLY A 30 -14.68 -9.96 -0.97
C GLY A 30 -15.37 -8.75 -1.65
N ALA A 31 -15.71 -7.72 -0.88
CA ALA A 31 -16.30 -6.47 -1.40
C ALA A 31 -15.48 -5.20 -1.08
N PHE A 32 -14.48 -5.29 -0.21
CA PHE A 32 -13.70 -4.14 0.26
C PHE A 32 -12.23 -4.51 0.34
N VAL A 33 -11.35 -3.58 -0.07
CA VAL A 33 -9.92 -3.71 0.20
C VAL A 33 -9.71 -3.58 1.70
N GLY A 34 -9.22 -4.65 2.33
CA GLY A 34 -8.78 -4.61 3.71
C GLY A 34 -7.35 -4.08 3.78
N ASN A 35 -6.99 -3.48 4.91
CA ASN A 35 -5.62 -3.08 5.17
C ASN A 35 -5.18 -3.48 6.58
N LYS A 36 -3.91 -3.85 6.72
CA LYS A 36 -3.25 -4.03 8.01
C LYS A 36 -2.00 -3.18 8.05
N ILE A 37 -1.85 -2.39 9.12
CA ILE A 37 -0.72 -1.49 9.30
C ILE A 37 0.18 -2.04 10.39
N LYS A 38 1.49 -2.02 10.16
CA LYS A 38 2.51 -2.43 11.13
C LYS A 38 3.63 -1.39 11.19
N GLU A 39 4.15 -1.11 12.38
CA GLU A 39 5.36 -0.32 12.57
C GLU A 39 6.60 -1.10 12.11
N VAL A 40 7.53 -0.42 11.45
CA VAL A 40 8.80 -0.98 10.98
C VAL A 40 9.94 0.01 11.25
N GLU A 41 11.15 -0.49 11.41
CA GLU A 41 12.33 0.34 11.70
C GLU A 41 12.79 1.12 10.45
N SER A 42 12.67 0.51 9.28
CA SER A 42 13.10 1.08 8.00
C SER A 42 12.16 0.70 6.86
N ARG A 43 12.42 1.24 5.66
CA ARG A 43 11.69 0.89 4.41
C ARG A 43 12.31 -0.31 3.69
N GLU A 44 12.96 -1.20 4.43
CA GLU A 44 13.48 -2.44 3.85
C GLU A 44 12.34 -3.32 3.35
N HIS A 45 12.46 -3.78 2.11
CA HIS A 45 11.45 -4.62 1.49
C HIS A 45 11.40 -5.98 2.19
N PRO A 46 10.23 -6.41 2.71
CA PRO A 46 10.10 -7.74 3.30
C PRO A 46 10.35 -8.82 2.25
N THR A 47 10.81 -9.99 2.69
CA THR A 47 10.95 -11.13 1.77
C THR A 47 9.58 -11.77 1.51
N PRO A 48 9.40 -12.52 0.41
CA PRO A 48 8.15 -13.20 0.11
C PRO A 48 7.54 -14.01 1.26
N GLU A 49 8.38 -14.56 2.14
CA GLU A 49 8.01 -15.36 3.32
C GLU A 49 7.45 -14.54 4.48
N ASP A 50 7.80 -13.25 4.56
CA ASP A 50 7.32 -12.34 5.61
C ASP A 50 5.87 -11.88 5.39
N PHE A 51 5.37 -12.02 4.16
CA PHE A 51 4.03 -11.55 3.82
C PHE A 51 2.97 -12.52 4.31
N PRO A 52 1.95 -12.00 5.04
CA PRO A 52 0.73 -12.76 5.25
C PRO A 52 0.18 -13.24 3.91
N SER A 53 -0.29 -14.49 3.86
CA SER A 53 -0.72 -15.16 2.62
C SER A 53 -1.80 -14.43 1.83
N TRP A 54 -2.58 -13.58 2.51
CA TRP A 54 -3.67 -12.76 1.95
C TRP A 54 -3.20 -11.40 1.39
N THR A 55 -1.90 -11.09 1.44
CA THR A 55 -1.35 -9.81 0.99
C THR A 55 -1.16 -9.84 -0.52
N TYR A 56 -1.88 -8.99 -1.26
CA TYR A 56 -1.66 -8.85 -2.71
C TYR A 56 -0.70 -7.72 -3.06
N ALA A 57 -0.63 -6.67 -2.22
CA ALA A 57 0.26 -5.53 -2.37
C ALA A 57 0.57 -4.88 -1.03
N TYR A 58 1.61 -4.04 -0.98
CA TYR A 58 1.92 -3.24 0.20
C TYR A 58 2.50 -1.87 -0.18
N SER A 59 2.46 -0.93 0.75
CA SER A 59 3.18 0.35 0.66
C SER A 59 3.78 0.73 2.01
N PHE A 60 4.79 1.59 1.97
CA PHE A 60 5.33 2.26 3.14
C PHE A 60 4.76 3.67 3.26
N PHE A 61 4.61 4.15 4.48
CA PHE A 61 4.38 5.56 4.74
C PHE A 61 5.01 5.96 6.07
N GLU A 62 5.14 7.27 6.27
CA GLU A 62 5.62 7.83 7.52
C GLU A 62 4.51 8.60 8.21
N ARG A 63 4.59 8.63 9.55
CA ARG A 63 3.76 9.51 10.37
C ARG A 63 4.56 10.09 11.50
N ASP A 64 4.38 11.38 11.72
CA ASP A 64 4.96 12.05 12.88
C ASP A 64 4.19 11.67 14.14
N TYR A 65 4.90 11.61 15.25
CA TYR A 65 4.31 11.35 16.55
C TYR A 65 5.07 12.10 17.65
N VAL A 66 4.39 12.25 18.77
CA VAL A 66 4.94 12.78 20.02
C VAL A 66 4.64 11.80 21.15
N GLU A 67 5.49 11.82 22.18
CA GLU A 67 5.28 11.05 23.41
C GLU A 67 4.77 12.00 24.50
N ILE A 68 3.57 11.73 25.01
CA ILE A 68 2.94 12.48 26.12
C ILE A 68 2.55 11.46 27.17
N GLU A 69 3.06 11.59 28.39
CA GLU A 69 2.71 10.70 29.51
C GLU A 69 2.84 9.21 29.12
N GLU A 70 3.95 8.86 28.45
CA GLU A 70 4.25 7.50 27.94
C GLU A 70 3.31 6.99 26.82
N GLN A 71 2.44 7.84 26.29
CA GLN A 71 1.58 7.51 25.15
C GLN A 71 2.08 8.16 23.86
N ARG A 72 2.03 7.40 22.75
CA ARG A 72 2.32 7.93 21.41
C ARG A 72 1.07 8.54 20.79
N VAL A 73 1.14 9.83 20.50
CA VAL A 73 0.08 10.55 19.78
C VAL A 73 0.56 10.84 18.37
N HIS A 74 -0.07 10.20 17.38
CA HIS A 74 0.25 10.45 15.97
C HIS A 74 -0.33 11.77 15.49
N LEU A 75 0.51 12.54 14.80
CA LEU A 75 0.20 13.86 14.28
C LEU A 75 -0.14 13.80 12.80
N GLY A 76 -1.09 14.65 12.38
CA GLY A 76 -1.36 14.94 10.98
C GLY A 76 -1.74 13.71 10.12
N LYS A 77 -1.54 13.88 8.81
CA LYS A 77 -1.78 12.88 7.76
C LYS A 77 -0.52 12.04 7.50
N ARG A 78 -0.67 10.92 6.77
CA ARG A 78 0.44 10.13 6.24
C ARG A 78 1.31 11.00 5.33
N LYS A 79 2.63 10.79 5.36
CA LYS A 79 3.59 11.44 4.47
C LYS A 79 4.55 10.44 3.85
N ASN A 80 5.26 10.86 2.81
CA ASN A 80 6.28 10.07 2.11
C ASN A 80 5.76 8.67 1.71
N VAL A 81 4.50 8.58 1.26
CA VAL A 81 3.89 7.31 0.86
C VAL A 81 4.65 6.75 -0.34
N SER A 82 5.07 5.49 -0.25
CA SER A 82 5.77 4.83 -1.36
C SER A 82 4.81 4.43 -2.47
N LYS A 83 5.38 3.92 -3.56
CA LYS A 83 4.65 3.12 -4.55
C LYS A 83 4.00 1.88 -3.92
N LEU A 84 3.07 1.27 -4.64
CA LEU A 84 2.51 -0.03 -4.32
C LEU A 84 3.40 -1.13 -4.86
N TYR A 85 3.82 -2.02 -3.97
CA TYR A 85 4.67 -3.15 -4.29
C TYR A 85 3.85 -4.43 -4.30
N TYR A 86 3.96 -5.20 -5.38
CA TYR A 86 3.24 -6.45 -5.58
C TYR A 86 4.23 -7.61 -5.44
N PRO A 87 4.38 -8.21 -4.25
CA PRO A 87 5.42 -9.20 -3.98
C PRO A 87 5.23 -10.51 -4.75
N GLN A 88 4.01 -10.78 -5.20
CA GLN A 88 3.60 -12.04 -5.83
C GLN A 88 2.71 -11.77 -7.05
N GLY A 89 2.82 -10.56 -7.60
CA GLY A 89 2.13 -10.16 -8.81
C GLY A 89 2.97 -10.45 -10.05
N ARG A 90 2.32 -10.54 -11.21
CA ARG A 90 3.01 -10.43 -12.50
C ARG A 90 2.24 -9.52 -13.44
N LEU A 91 2.94 -8.91 -14.38
CA LEU A 91 2.29 -8.21 -15.47
C LEU A 91 1.77 -9.20 -16.51
N VAL A 92 0.58 -8.93 -17.03
CA VAL A 92 -0.06 -9.71 -18.08
C VAL A 92 -0.53 -8.75 -19.17
N THR A 93 -0.11 -9.00 -20.40
CA THR A 93 -0.51 -8.27 -21.60
C THR A 93 -1.89 -8.71 -22.09
N ILE A 94 -2.45 -7.96 -23.04
CA ILE A 94 -3.69 -8.34 -23.73
C ILE A 94 -3.56 -9.71 -24.41
N GLU A 95 -2.41 -10.01 -25.00
CA GLU A 95 -2.18 -11.28 -25.70
C GLU A 95 -2.15 -12.46 -24.72
N GLU A 96 -1.42 -12.31 -23.62
CA GLU A 96 -1.36 -13.31 -22.55
C GLU A 96 -2.72 -13.49 -21.88
N LEU A 97 -3.48 -12.41 -21.67
CA LEU A 97 -4.85 -12.49 -21.14
C LEU A 97 -5.76 -13.36 -22.01
N LYS A 98 -5.74 -13.17 -23.34
CA LYS A 98 -6.55 -13.98 -24.27
C LYS A 98 -6.14 -15.45 -24.26
N LYS A 99 -4.86 -15.73 -24.06
CA LYS A 99 -4.29 -17.09 -24.08
C LYS A 99 -4.53 -17.84 -22.77
N GLU A 100 -4.26 -17.19 -21.64
CA GLU A 100 -4.25 -17.81 -20.32
C GLU A 100 -5.60 -17.71 -19.60
N PHE A 101 -6.38 -16.67 -19.89
CA PHE A 101 -7.64 -16.36 -19.21
C PHE A 101 -8.76 -15.99 -20.18
N PRO A 102 -9.07 -16.84 -21.19
CA PRO A 102 -10.03 -16.51 -22.25
C PRO A 102 -11.40 -16.09 -21.71
N ASP A 103 -11.88 -16.75 -20.65
CA ASP A 103 -13.19 -16.48 -20.03
C ASP A 103 -13.30 -15.09 -19.39
N LYS A 104 -12.17 -14.48 -19.01
CA LYS A 104 -12.10 -13.15 -18.38
C LYS A 104 -11.57 -12.08 -19.33
N ALA A 105 -10.97 -12.48 -20.45
CA ALA A 105 -10.24 -11.60 -21.34
C ALA A 105 -11.12 -10.48 -21.90
N GLU A 106 -12.35 -10.77 -22.33
CA GLU A 106 -13.23 -9.76 -22.93
C GLU A 106 -13.52 -8.59 -21.97
N GLN A 107 -13.92 -8.90 -20.73
CA GLN A 107 -14.22 -7.90 -19.72
C GLN A 107 -12.97 -7.11 -19.32
N LEU A 108 -11.84 -7.79 -19.10
CA LEU A 108 -10.59 -7.14 -18.69
C LEU A 108 -10.05 -6.23 -19.80
N ILE A 109 -10.06 -6.69 -21.05
CA ILE A 109 -9.63 -5.88 -22.19
C ILE A 109 -10.50 -4.63 -22.34
N ARG A 110 -11.82 -4.74 -22.11
CA ARG A 110 -12.71 -3.56 -22.11
C ARG A 110 -12.31 -2.55 -21.03
N ASN A 111 -12.01 -3.03 -19.81
CA ASN A 111 -11.56 -2.17 -18.71
C ASN A 111 -10.20 -1.52 -19.02
N MET A 112 -9.26 -2.29 -19.56
CA MET A 112 -7.94 -1.80 -19.99
C MET A 112 -8.06 -0.70 -21.05
N LYS A 113 -8.90 -0.91 -22.07
CA LYS A 113 -9.15 0.12 -23.11
C LYS A 113 -9.72 1.40 -22.52
N SER A 114 -10.69 1.30 -21.60
CA SER A 114 -11.28 2.46 -20.91
C SER A 114 -10.23 3.25 -20.12
N ALA A 115 -9.33 2.53 -19.43
CA ALA A 115 -8.25 3.10 -18.64
C ALA A 115 -6.99 3.45 -19.44
N LYS A 116 -6.96 3.21 -20.76
CA LYS A 116 -5.77 3.34 -21.62
C LYS A 116 -4.55 2.54 -21.11
N ALA A 117 -4.80 1.41 -20.45
CA ALA A 117 -3.76 0.50 -19.98
C ALA A 117 -3.43 -0.58 -21.04
N ASP A 118 -2.16 -0.93 -21.17
CA ASP A 118 -1.68 -2.00 -22.06
C ASP A 118 -1.41 -3.33 -21.32
N LYS A 119 -1.31 -3.26 -19.99
CA LYS A 119 -1.05 -4.39 -19.09
C LYS A 119 -1.98 -4.37 -17.87
N VAL A 120 -2.14 -5.52 -17.25
CA VAL A 120 -2.77 -5.69 -15.93
C VAL A 120 -1.84 -6.43 -15.00
N ILE A 121 -2.02 -6.23 -13.70
CA ILE A 121 -1.35 -6.98 -12.66
C ILE A 121 -2.22 -8.18 -12.32
N TYR A 122 -1.68 -9.39 -12.51
CA TYR A 122 -2.27 -10.62 -12.03
C TYR A 122 -1.72 -10.95 -10.64
N CYS A 123 -2.59 -10.87 -9.63
CA CYS A 123 -2.24 -11.12 -8.22
C CYS A 123 -2.44 -12.60 -7.84
N ARG A 124 -1.77 -13.08 -6.78
CA ARG A 124 -1.76 -14.48 -6.30
C ARG A 124 -3.14 -15.12 -6.06
N GLU A 125 -4.21 -14.35 -5.94
CA GLU A 125 -5.59 -14.84 -5.72
C GLU A 125 -6.52 -14.66 -6.93
N ARG A 126 -5.96 -14.63 -8.15
CA ARG A 126 -6.72 -14.52 -9.41
C ARG A 126 -7.46 -13.20 -9.63
N ASN A 127 -7.05 -12.16 -8.90
CA ASN A 127 -7.52 -10.80 -9.12
C ASN A 127 -6.63 -10.09 -10.14
N PHE A 128 -7.27 -9.24 -10.93
CA PHE A 128 -6.62 -8.41 -11.94
C PHE A 128 -6.81 -6.95 -11.54
N LEU A 129 -5.70 -6.23 -11.49
CA LEU A 129 -5.69 -4.78 -11.27
C LEU A 129 -5.13 -4.10 -12.52
N LEU A 130 -5.63 -2.92 -12.83
CA LEU A 130 -5.04 -2.11 -13.89
C LEU A 130 -3.63 -1.71 -13.45
N TYR A 131 -2.65 -1.87 -14.35
CA TYR A 131 -1.28 -1.50 -14.06
C TYR A 131 -1.09 0.01 -14.27
N ASP A 132 -0.59 0.68 -13.25
CA ASP A 132 -0.14 2.07 -13.30
C ASP A 132 1.40 2.11 -13.17
N PRO A 133 2.15 2.39 -14.25
CA PRO A 133 3.61 2.39 -14.22
C PRO A 133 4.21 3.48 -13.31
N GLU A 134 3.44 4.52 -12.97
CA GLU A 134 3.91 5.57 -12.08
C GLU A 134 3.84 5.12 -10.61
N ASN A 135 2.84 4.33 -10.25
CA ASN A 135 2.52 3.98 -8.86
C ASN A 135 2.76 2.51 -8.49
N ASP A 136 2.86 1.60 -9.46
CA ASP A 136 2.94 0.16 -9.22
C ASP A 136 4.33 -0.41 -9.52
N VAL A 137 4.82 -1.25 -8.62
CA VAL A 137 6.09 -1.97 -8.74
C VAL A 137 5.85 -3.45 -8.54
N ILE A 138 6.18 -4.25 -9.55
CA ILE A 138 6.16 -5.70 -9.45
C ILE A 138 7.52 -6.16 -8.95
N LEU A 139 7.53 -6.90 -7.83
CA LEU A 139 8.76 -7.48 -7.32
C LEU A 139 9.02 -8.83 -8.01
N PRO A 140 10.28 -9.12 -8.38
CA PRO A 140 10.66 -10.36 -9.04
C PRO A 140 10.57 -11.59 -8.13
#